data_AF-A0AAN8URD7-F1
#
_entry.id   AF-A0AAN8URD7-F1
#
_cell.length_a   1.000
_cell.length_b   1.000
_cell.length_c   1.000
_cell.angle_alpha   90.00
_cell.angle_beta   90.00
_cell.angle_gamma   90.00
#
_symmetry.space_group_name_H-M   'P 1'
#
loop_
_entity.id
_entity.type
_entity.pdbx_description
1 polymer ?
#
loop_
_entity_poly.entity_id
_entity_poly.type
_entity_poly.pdbx_seq_one_letter_code
_entity_poly.pdbx_strand_id
1 'polypeptide(L)'
;MKIVGSKVVKEEEEKEDERSQSLPNQDRVFKVENIRMILGRTIDLRSLIAERMNKAFRDNLEFLFDRFESQDLCAIVELEKLLDILRHAHSLLSNDLLIDSFSLMLNEIQENISLVSYSGRLASQIWVEMQNDFLPNFILCNTTQRFVRSSKVPLVPVQKPSVPYAKPSFHCGNQDLNSAHQSFARLHSGFFGVPHMFSIVRLLGSRSLPWLIRALLDHISNKITTLEPMISGLQEALPKSIGLLPFDGGVTGCSRLVKEHLNWGSKSELKAEVLRGIKEIGSVLYWMGLLDVVLREVDITHFMQTAPWLGLVPGADGQILHSQDAGDSPIVSLFKSATAAIVSSPRCSNPTSFHTISKQAEAADLLYKANMNTGSVLEYALAFTSAALDKYCSKWSAAPKTGFIDITTTKDFYRIYSGLQFGYLEESVQVSSNNFEVLGDSVAWGGCTIIYLLGQQLHFELFDFSYQVLNVAEVESVSVMQTHKNPHFVQGWEILLEAMKKARRLNNHVFSMLKARCPLEDKTACAIKQSGAPLHRIKFENT
;
A
#
# COMPACT_ATOMS: atom_id res chain seq x y z
N MET A 1 50.19 7.40 -22.99
CA MET A 1 49.15 6.90 -22.07
C MET A 1 48.25 5.83 -22.72
N LYS A 2 48.85 4.85 -23.42
CA LYS A 2 48.11 3.85 -24.23
C LYS A 2 48.71 2.44 -24.19
N ILE A 3 49.56 2.12 -23.20
CA ILE A 3 50.29 0.85 -23.14
C ILE A 3 50.06 0.06 -21.83
N VAL A 4 49.30 0.61 -20.87
CA VAL A 4 49.02 -0.07 -19.59
C VAL A 4 47.71 -0.88 -19.62
N GLY A 5 46.80 -0.60 -20.55
CA GLY A 5 45.49 -1.27 -20.64
C GLY A 5 45.51 -2.69 -21.27
N SER A 6 46.50 -3.01 -22.12
CA SER A 6 46.52 -4.31 -22.81
C SER A 6 47.16 -5.45 -22.01
N LYS A 7 47.85 -5.14 -20.91
CA LYS A 7 48.44 -6.17 -20.02
C LYS A 7 47.47 -6.64 -18.93
N VAL A 8 46.63 -5.74 -18.43
CA VAL A 8 45.62 -6.07 -17.41
C VAL A 8 44.48 -6.90 -18.00
N VAL A 9 44.05 -6.61 -19.23
CA VAL A 9 43.02 -7.40 -19.93
C VAL A 9 43.50 -8.82 -20.27
N LYS A 10 44.79 -9.00 -20.60
CA LYS A 10 45.36 -10.33 -20.85
C LYS A 10 45.55 -11.18 -19.58
N GLU A 11 45.91 -10.55 -18.46
CA GLU A 11 46.01 -11.26 -17.16
C GLU A 11 44.62 -11.59 -16.55
N GLU A 12 43.55 -10.88 -16.93
CA GLU A 12 42.17 -11.23 -16.58
C GLU A 12 41.60 -12.33 -17.50
N GLU A 13 41.88 -12.32 -18.80
CA GLU A 13 41.52 -13.41 -19.73
C GLU A 13 42.24 -14.73 -19.39
N GLU A 14 43.54 -14.71 -19.06
CA GLU A 14 44.27 -15.93 -18.64
C GLU A 14 43.80 -16.46 -17.27
N LYS A 15 43.32 -15.59 -16.37
CA LYS A 15 42.74 -16.02 -15.09
C LYS A 15 41.30 -16.52 -15.21
N GLU A 16 40.51 -16.04 -16.17
CA GLU A 16 39.21 -16.62 -16.50
C GLU A 16 39.35 -18.00 -17.15
N ASP A 17 40.36 -18.21 -18.00
CA ASP A 17 40.65 -19.52 -18.58
C ASP A 17 41.19 -20.53 -17.55
N GLU A 18 42.00 -20.10 -16.57
CA GLU A 18 42.44 -20.99 -15.47
C GLU A 18 41.31 -21.30 -14.46
N ARG A 19 40.37 -20.37 -14.20
CA ARG A 19 39.22 -20.62 -13.31
C ARG A 19 38.17 -21.53 -13.93
N SER A 20 38.11 -21.56 -15.25
CA SER A 20 37.26 -22.47 -16.04
C SER A 20 37.77 -23.93 -16.00
N GLN A 21 39.03 -24.15 -15.64
CA GLN A 21 39.63 -25.49 -15.59
C GLN A 21 39.44 -26.23 -14.24
N SER A 22 38.87 -25.60 -13.22
CA SER A 22 38.62 -26.23 -11.90
C SER A 22 37.19 -26.68 -11.62
N LEU A 23 36.29 -26.70 -12.62
CA LEU A 23 34.94 -27.28 -12.54
C LEU A 23 34.70 -28.62 -13.28
N PRO A 24 35.65 -29.58 -13.46
CA PRO A 24 35.38 -30.73 -14.34
C PRO A 24 34.54 -31.85 -13.73
N ASN A 25 34.22 -31.84 -12.43
CA ASN A 25 33.69 -33.04 -11.75
C ASN A 25 32.16 -33.13 -11.67
N GLN A 26 31.42 -32.02 -11.57
CA GLN A 26 29.95 -32.09 -11.46
C GLN A 26 29.27 -32.17 -12.84
N ASP A 27 29.73 -31.40 -13.82
CA ASP A 27 29.24 -31.46 -15.20
C ASP A 27 29.30 -32.86 -15.81
N ARG A 28 30.34 -33.64 -15.47
CA ARG A 28 30.48 -35.04 -15.90
C ARG A 28 29.43 -35.98 -15.30
N VAL A 29 28.94 -35.68 -14.08
CA VAL A 29 27.88 -36.47 -13.44
C VAL A 29 26.52 -36.17 -14.09
N PHE A 30 26.31 -34.95 -14.58
CA PHE A 30 25.04 -34.55 -15.18
C PHE A 30 24.92 -34.82 -16.69
N LYS A 31 26.03 -34.81 -17.43
CA LYS A 31 26.04 -34.92 -18.91
C LYS A 31 26.16 -36.34 -19.47
N VAL A 32 26.61 -37.32 -18.68
CA VAL A 32 26.64 -38.71 -19.13
C VAL A 32 25.25 -39.31 -18.97
N GLU A 33 24.68 -39.91 -20.02
CA GLU A 33 23.49 -40.76 -19.95
C GLU A 33 23.75 -41.92 -18.96
N ASN A 34 23.56 -41.64 -17.67
CA ASN A 34 23.99 -42.50 -16.57
C ASN A 34 22.98 -43.63 -16.35
N ILE A 35 22.80 -44.49 -17.37
CA ILE A 35 22.33 -45.85 -17.17
C ILE A 35 23.54 -46.67 -16.76
N ARG A 36 23.80 -46.75 -15.45
CA ARG A 36 24.85 -47.64 -14.93
C ARG A 36 24.22 -48.98 -14.58
N MET A 37 24.73 -50.05 -15.19
CA MET A 37 24.37 -51.41 -14.81
C MET A 37 25.15 -51.79 -13.56
N ILE A 38 24.49 -51.73 -12.40
CA ILE A 38 25.06 -52.13 -11.12
C ILE A 38 24.28 -53.36 -10.65
N LEU A 39 24.99 -54.47 -10.41
CA LEU A 39 24.41 -55.73 -9.95
C LEU A 39 23.23 -56.22 -10.83
N GLY A 40 23.35 -56.05 -12.15
CA GLY A 40 22.33 -56.48 -13.13
C GLY A 40 21.09 -55.59 -13.23
N ARG A 41 21.04 -54.45 -12.53
CA ARG A 41 19.96 -53.46 -12.63
C ARG A 41 20.45 -52.20 -13.36
N THR A 42 19.64 -51.69 -14.27
CA THR A 42 19.84 -50.38 -14.90
C THR A 42 19.37 -49.29 -13.95
N ILE A 43 20.30 -48.50 -13.42
CA ILE A 43 19.99 -47.35 -12.56
C ILE A 43 20.17 -46.10 -13.39
N ASP A 44 19.10 -45.31 -13.54
CA ASP A 44 19.17 -43.96 -14.07
C ASP A 44 19.48 -42.97 -12.92
N LEU A 45 20.75 -42.59 -12.83
CA LEU A 45 21.18 -41.67 -11.78
C LEU A 45 20.61 -40.26 -11.97
N ARG A 46 20.30 -39.86 -13.21
CA ARG A 46 19.83 -38.51 -13.53
C ARG A 46 18.42 -38.29 -12.99
N SER A 47 17.51 -39.26 -13.17
CA SER A 47 16.16 -39.19 -12.60
C SER A 47 16.17 -39.23 -11.07
N LEU A 48 17.03 -40.06 -10.45
CA LEU A 48 17.17 -40.09 -8.99
C LEU A 48 17.70 -38.76 -8.41
N ILE A 49 18.65 -38.12 -9.10
CA ILE A 49 19.13 -36.79 -8.68
C ILE A 49 18.02 -35.76 -8.88
N ALA A 50 17.33 -35.77 -10.02
CA ALA A 50 16.22 -34.86 -10.29
C ALA A 50 15.11 -34.97 -9.23
N GLU A 51 14.73 -36.19 -8.82
CA GLU A 51 13.75 -36.44 -7.76
C GLU A 51 14.21 -35.84 -6.41
N ARG A 52 15.48 -36.04 -6.05
CA ARG A 52 16.05 -35.45 -4.83
C ARG A 52 16.11 -33.92 -4.90
N MET A 53 16.43 -33.35 -6.06
CA MET A 53 16.45 -31.91 -6.25
C MET A 53 15.03 -31.33 -6.19
N ASN A 54 14.04 -31.97 -6.82
CA ASN A 54 12.61 -31.62 -6.72
C ASN A 54 12.15 -31.53 -5.26
N LYS A 55 12.53 -32.50 -4.42
CA LYS A 55 12.25 -32.47 -2.98
C LYS A 55 13.02 -31.34 -2.28
N ALA A 56 14.32 -31.20 -2.53
CA ALA A 56 15.14 -30.18 -1.89
C ALA A 56 14.65 -28.76 -2.18
N PHE A 57 14.20 -28.47 -3.40
CA PHE A 57 13.61 -27.18 -3.75
C PHE A 57 12.30 -26.91 -3.01
N ARG A 58 11.42 -27.91 -2.87
CA ARG A 58 10.17 -27.79 -2.09
C ARG A 58 10.45 -27.59 -0.61
N ASP A 59 11.36 -28.37 -0.03
CA ASP A 59 11.79 -28.22 1.37
C ASP A 59 12.43 -26.84 1.60
N ASN A 60 13.16 -26.30 0.61
CA ASN A 60 13.74 -24.96 0.70
C ASN A 60 12.66 -23.88 0.61
N LEU A 61 11.69 -24.01 -0.31
CA LEU A 61 10.57 -23.08 -0.41
C LEU A 61 9.77 -23.04 0.90
N GLU A 62 9.44 -24.21 1.46
CA GLU A 62 8.75 -24.34 2.75
C GLU A 62 9.48 -23.57 3.86
N PHE A 63 10.79 -23.80 3.98
CA PHE A 63 11.64 -23.09 4.93
C PHE A 63 11.60 -21.56 4.77
N LEU A 64 11.58 -21.05 3.52
CA LEU A 64 11.54 -19.61 3.27
C LEU A 64 10.22 -19.00 3.72
N PHE A 65 9.10 -19.68 3.52
CA PHE A 65 7.79 -19.23 4.00
C PHE A 65 7.68 -19.32 5.53
N ASP A 66 8.11 -20.43 6.14
CA ASP A 66 8.16 -20.55 7.61
C ASP A 66 9.01 -19.43 8.24
N ARG A 67 10.14 -19.12 7.61
CA ARG A 67 11.00 -18.01 8.04
C ARG A 67 10.28 -16.66 7.93
N PHE A 68 9.55 -16.40 6.86
CA PHE A 68 8.77 -15.16 6.73
C PHE A 68 7.65 -15.08 7.78
N GLU A 69 6.96 -16.19 8.05
CA GLU A 69 5.91 -16.30 9.06
C GLU A 69 6.41 -16.04 10.50
N SER A 70 7.70 -16.26 10.75
CA SER A 70 8.35 -15.92 12.03
C SER A 70 8.75 -14.44 12.18
N GLN A 71 8.64 -13.62 11.12
CA GLN A 71 9.12 -12.24 11.07
C GLN A 71 7.98 -11.24 10.90
N ASP A 72 8.29 -9.94 10.89
CA ASP A 72 7.30 -8.90 10.58
C ASP A 72 7.15 -8.68 9.06
N LEU A 73 6.13 -7.91 8.69
CA LEU A 73 5.80 -7.64 7.29
C LEU A 73 6.96 -7.00 6.50
N CYS A 74 7.93 -6.35 7.16
CA CYS A 74 9.06 -5.72 6.47
C CYS A 74 10.01 -6.75 5.85
N ALA A 75 10.02 -7.98 6.35
CA ALA A 75 10.82 -9.09 5.84
C ALA A 75 10.41 -9.57 4.45
N ILE A 76 9.32 -9.06 3.87
CA ILE A 76 8.85 -9.47 2.53
C ILE A 76 9.87 -9.19 1.42
N VAL A 77 10.69 -8.15 1.59
CA VAL A 77 11.78 -7.83 0.65
C VAL A 77 12.90 -8.87 0.74
N GLU A 78 13.20 -9.37 1.94
CA GLU A 78 14.14 -10.48 2.14
C GLU A 78 13.59 -11.76 1.49
N LEU A 79 12.31 -12.06 1.70
CA LEU A 79 11.64 -13.21 1.10
C LEU A 79 11.70 -13.17 -0.44
N GLU A 80 11.35 -12.05 -1.06
CA GLU A 80 11.45 -11.86 -2.52
C GLU A 80 12.87 -12.17 -3.00
N LYS A 81 13.88 -11.60 -2.32
CA LYS A 81 15.27 -11.79 -2.72
C LYS A 81 15.74 -13.23 -2.60
N LEU A 82 15.36 -13.94 -1.53
CA LEU A 82 15.69 -15.34 -1.33
C LEU A 82 15.00 -16.24 -2.37
N LEU A 83 13.74 -15.94 -2.71
CA LEU A 83 13.02 -16.64 -3.78
C LEU A 83 13.66 -16.40 -5.16
N ASP A 84 14.16 -15.19 -5.44
CA ASP A 84 14.88 -14.90 -6.68
C ASP A 84 16.18 -15.68 -6.79
N ILE A 85 16.95 -15.78 -5.69
CA ILE A 85 18.17 -16.59 -5.64
C ILE A 85 17.84 -18.06 -5.89
N LEU A 86 16.80 -18.58 -5.24
CA LEU A 86 16.37 -19.96 -5.41
C LEU A 86 15.88 -20.24 -6.84
N ARG A 87 15.13 -19.30 -7.44
CA ARG A 87 14.70 -19.36 -8.84
C ARG A 87 15.89 -19.38 -9.79
N HIS A 88 16.92 -18.59 -9.51
CA HIS A 88 18.14 -18.57 -10.33
C HIS A 88 18.91 -19.90 -10.22
N ALA A 89 19.04 -20.45 -9.00
CA ALA A 89 19.63 -21.77 -8.79
C ALA A 89 18.85 -22.88 -9.51
N HIS A 90 17.52 -22.83 -9.47
CA HIS A 90 16.65 -23.73 -10.23
C HIS A 90 16.90 -23.62 -11.74
N SER A 91 16.93 -22.40 -12.29
CA SER A 91 17.18 -22.17 -13.71
C SER A 91 18.54 -22.71 -14.19
N LEU A 92 19.58 -22.61 -13.37
CA LEU A 92 20.89 -23.17 -13.71
C LEU A 92 20.85 -24.70 -13.73
N LEU A 93 20.18 -25.33 -12.77
CA LEU A 93 20.06 -26.79 -12.68
C LEU A 93 19.12 -27.37 -13.75
N SER A 94 18.08 -26.66 -14.15
CA SER A 94 17.14 -27.10 -15.19
C SER A 94 17.77 -27.22 -16.57
N ASN A 95 18.95 -26.63 -16.81
CA ASN A 95 19.69 -26.82 -18.06
C ASN A 95 20.23 -28.25 -18.19
N ASP A 96 20.58 -28.89 -17.07
CA ASP A 96 21.21 -30.21 -17.05
C ASP A 96 20.29 -31.32 -16.49
N LEU A 97 19.29 -30.96 -15.67
CA LEU A 97 18.35 -31.90 -15.04
C LEU A 97 16.90 -31.63 -15.46
N LEU A 98 16.13 -32.70 -15.64
CA LEU A 98 14.69 -32.63 -15.84
C LEU A 98 13.97 -32.50 -14.49
N ILE A 99 13.86 -31.27 -14.02
CA ILE A 99 13.22 -30.88 -12.75
C ILE A 99 11.87 -30.21 -13.06
N ASP A 100 10.91 -30.28 -12.15
CA ASP A 100 9.60 -29.61 -12.34
C ASP A 100 9.79 -28.10 -12.49
N SER A 101 8.82 -27.39 -13.08
CA SER A 101 8.92 -25.94 -13.19
C SER A 101 8.89 -25.27 -11.81
N PHE A 102 9.75 -24.27 -11.61
CA PHE A 102 9.81 -23.50 -10.36
C PHE A 102 8.46 -22.85 -10.02
N SER A 103 7.72 -22.38 -11.04
CA SER A 103 6.40 -21.79 -10.85
C SER A 103 5.38 -22.78 -10.32
N LEU A 104 5.42 -24.05 -10.74
CA LEU A 104 4.55 -25.09 -10.20
C LEU A 104 4.90 -25.37 -8.74
N MET A 105 6.18 -25.58 -8.43
CA MET A 105 6.63 -25.81 -7.05
C MET A 105 6.25 -24.65 -6.13
N LEU A 106 6.44 -23.40 -6.57
CA LEU A 106 6.08 -22.22 -5.79
C LEU A 106 4.57 -22.14 -5.54
N ASN A 107 3.75 -22.37 -6.56
CA ASN A 107 2.29 -22.36 -6.42
C ASN A 107 1.78 -23.50 -5.53
N GLU A 108 2.46 -24.64 -5.51
CA GLU A 108 2.19 -25.75 -4.59
C GLU A 108 2.36 -25.31 -3.14
N ILE A 109 3.53 -24.77 -2.79
CA ILE A 109 3.86 -24.33 -1.43
C ILE A 109 3.03 -23.10 -1.00
N GLN A 110 2.67 -22.22 -1.94
CA GLN A 110 1.77 -21.10 -1.67
C GLN A 110 0.30 -21.51 -1.55
N GLU A 111 -0.03 -22.79 -1.72
CA GLU A 111 -1.41 -23.31 -1.73
C GLU A 111 -2.29 -22.68 -2.83
N ASN A 112 -1.64 -22.22 -3.92
CA ASN A 112 -2.24 -21.49 -5.03
C ASN A 112 -2.62 -22.39 -6.22
N ILE A 113 -2.62 -23.72 -6.06
CA ILE A 113 -3.01 -24.67 -7.13
C ILE A 113 -4.53 -24.77 -7.28
N SER A 114 -5.28 -24.62 -6.19
CA SER A 114 -6.73 -24.76 -6.22
C SER A 114 -7.37 -23.70 -7.12
N LEU A 115 -8.29 -24.10 -8.00
CA LEU A 115 -9.01 -23.17 -8.88
C LEU A 115 -10.04 -22.31 -8.13
N VAL A 116 -10.41 -22.70 -6.91
CA VAL A 116 -11.43 -22.02 -6.10
C VAL A 116 -10.82 -21.23 -4.93
N SER A 117 -9.54 -21.45 -4.61
CA SER A 117 -8.83 -20.70 -3.58
C SER A 117 -8.09 -19.51 -4.19
N TYR A 118 -8.44 -18.31 -3.72
CA TYR A 118 -7.75 -17.07 -4.05
C TYR A 118 -6.89 -16.57 -2.87
N SER A 119 -7.05 -17.17 -1.70
CA SER A 119 -6.27 -16.90 -0.49
C SER A 119 -5.04 -17.82 -0.45
N GLY A 120 -3.96 -17.40 -1.10
CA GLY A 120 -2.68 -18.09 -0.98
C GLY A 120 -2.08 -17.94 0.42
N ARG A 121 -1.23 -18.88 0.83
CA ARG A 121 -0.53 -18.89 2.14
C ARG A 121 0.09 -17.53 2.47
N LEU A 122 0.81 -16.95 1.50
CA LEU A 122 1.44 -15.64 1.66
C LEU A 122 0.43 -14.49 1.85
N ALA A 123 -0.68 -14.49 1.10
CA ALA A 123 -1.70 -13.43 1.21
C ALA A 123 -2.39 -13.48 2.59
N SER A 124 -2.73 -14.69 3.05
CA SER A 124 -3.28 -14.92 4.37
C SER A 124 -2.31 -14.49 5.47
N GLN A 125 -1.02 -14.82 5.33
CA GLN A 125 -0.01 -14.40 6.29
C GLN A 125 0.17 -12.89 6.35
N ILE A 126 0.21 -12.21 5.18
CA ILE A 126 0.26 -10.74 5.13
C ILE A 126 -0.96 -10.16 5.84
N TRP A 127 -2.16 -10.71 5.62
CA TRP A 127 -3.38 -10.25 6.29
C TRP A 127 -3.36 -10.44 7.81
N VAL A 128 -2.81 -11.56 8.29
CA VAL A 128 -2.62 -11.84 9.73
C VAL A 128 -1.64 -10.84 10.35
N GLU A 129 -0.48 -10.62 9.73
CA GLU A 129 0.49 -9.63 10.20
C GLU A 129 -0.05 -8.20 10.13
N MET A 130 -0.87 -7.89 9.12
CA MET A 130 -1.54 -6.60 9.00
C MET A 130 -2.42 -6.32 10.23
N GLN A 131 -3.27 -7.27 10.62
CA GLN A 131 -4.19 -7.11 11.75
C GLN A 131 -3.47 -7.12 13.11
N ASN A 132 -2.55 -8.07 13.31
CA ASN A 132 -1.98 -8.33 14.63
C ASN A 132 -0.82 -7.41 14.98
N ASP A 133 -0.08 -6.90 13.99
CA ASP A 133 1.13 -6.12 14.23
C ASP A 133 1.18 -4.80 13.45
N PHE A 134 0.99 -4.81 12.13
CA PHE A 134 1.20 -3.61 11.30
C PHE A 134 0.23 -2.48 11.67
N LEU A 135 -1.07 -2.71 11.55
CA LEU A 135 -2.11 -1.72 11.79
C LEU A 135 -2.14 -1.17 13.22
N PRO A 136 -1.92 -1.96 14.29
CA PRO A 136 -1.81 -1.41 15.63
C PRO A 136 -0.47 -0.68 15.87
N ASN A 137 0.66 -1.20 15.41
CA ASN A 137 1.99 -0.80 15.91
C ASN A 137 2.81 0.12 15.00
N PHE A 138 2.48 0.23 13.71
CA PHE A 138 3.21 1.09 12.78
C PHE A 138 2.59 2.48 12.67
N ILE A 139 3.42 3.52 12.62
CA ILE A 139 3.04 4.91 12.45
C ILE A 139 3.42 5.40 11.06
N LEU A 140 2.52 6.11 10.40
CA LEU A 140 2.80 6.77 9.13
C LEU A 140 3.54 8.08 9.36
N CYS A 141 4.61 8.30 8.60
CA CYS A 141 5.22 9.60 8.37
C CYS A 141 4.96 10.03 6.93
N ASN A 142 4.08 11.02 6.76
CA ASN A 142 3.65 11.48 5.43
C ASN A 142 4.81 12.11 4.65
N THR A 143 5.74 12.79 5.34
CA THR A 143 6.91 13.43 4.72
C THR A 143 7.84 12.42 4.06
N THR A 144 8.10 11.28 4.71
CA THR A 144 8.96 10.24 4.15
C THR A 144 8.19 9.19 3.34
N GLN A 145 6.85 9.24 3.36
CA GLN A 145 5.96 8.23 2.78
C GLN A 145 6.27 6.81 3.26
N ARG A 146 6.55 6.68 4.56
CA ARG A 146 6.97 5.42 5.19
C ARG A 146 6.21 5.19 6.47
N PHE A 147 5.91 3.92 6.72
CA PHE A 147 5.47 3.44 8.01
C PHE A 147 6.69 3.01 8.82
N VAL A 148 6.77 3.44 10.07
CA VAL A 148 7.84 3.09 11.00
C VAL A 148 7.21 2.49 12.25
N ARG A 149 7.84 1.50 12.87
CA ARG A 149 7.33 0.94 14.12
C ARG A 149 7.33 2.02 15.21
N SER A 150 6.23 2.12 15.97
CA SER A 150 6.19 2.98 17.15
C SER A 150 7.21 2.52 18.20
N SER A 151 7.96 3.46 18.75
CA SER A 151 9.01 3.26 19.77
C SER A 151 8.49 2.77 21.13
N LYS A 152 7.16 2.74 21.35
CA LYS A 152 6.55 2.62 22.69
C LYS A 152 5.49 1.54 22.86
N VAL A 153 5.11 0.83 21.80
CA VAL A 153 4.40 -0.44 21.99
C VAL A 153 5.43 -1.40 22.57
N PRO A 154 5.18 -2.05 23.73
CA PRO A 154 5.99 -3.18 24.12
C PRO A 154 6.09 -4.12 22.91
N LEU A 155 7.23 -4.77 22.70
CA LEU A 155 7.22 -6.04 21.96
C LEU A 155 6.34 -6.98 22.78
N VAL A 156 5.01 -6.79 22.79
CA VAL A 156 4.09 -7.87 23.10
C VAL A 156 4.42 -8.84 21.99
N PRO A 157 5.11 -9.94 22.29
CA PRO A 157 5.35 -10.92 21.28
C PRO A 157 3.93 -11.42 21.01
N VAL A 158 3.33 -11.01 19.88
CA VAL A 158 2.61 -12.00 19.11
C VAL A 158 3.55 -13.21 19.15
N GLN A 159 3.14 -14.32 19.77
CA GLN A 159 4.01 -15.48 19.94
C GLN A 159 4.40 -15.94 18.54
N LYS A 160 5.47 -15.37 18.00
CA LYS A 160 5.93 -15.68 16.67
C LYS A 160 6.59 -17.05 16.76
N PRO A 161 6.36 -17.94 15.79
CA PRO A 161 7.09 -19.19 15.73
C PRO A 161 8.59 -18.90 15.72
N SER A 162 9.38 -19.76 16.35
CA SER A 162 10.83 -19.63 16.31
C SER A 162 11.32 -19.76 14.87
N VAL A 163 12.27 -18.91 14.47
CA VAL A 163 12.90 -19.00 13.15
C VAL A 163 13.45 -20.42 12.96
N PRO A 164 13.04 -21.15 11.91
CA PRO A 164 13.53 -22.50 11.66
C PRO A 164 15.06 -22.49 11.45
N TYR A 165 15.74 -23.52 11.94
CA TYR A 165 17.16 -23.70 11.68
C TYR A 165 17.35 -24.37 10.32
N ALA A 166 18.12 -23.75 9.43
CA ALA A 166 18.50 -24.36 8.17
C ALA A 166 20.00 -24.23 7.87
N LYS A 167 20.47 -25.11 6.99
CA LYS A 167 21.85 -25.07 6.48
C LYS A 167 22.06 -23.77 5.69
N PRO A 168 23.30 -23.23 5.62
CA PRO A 168 23.58 -22.06 4.80
C PRO A 168 23.14 -22.18 3.34
N SER A 169 23.09 -23.41 2.82
CA SER A 169 22.62 -23.73 1.47
C SER A 169 21.14 -23.44 1.21
N PHE A 170 20.30 -23.34 2.26
CA PHE A 170 18.88 -22.99 2.15
C PHE A 170 18.65 -21.47 2.08
N HIS A 171 19.71 -20.69 2.26
CA HIS A 171 19.71 -19.22 2.15
C HIS A 171 20.40 -18.78 0.85
N CYS A 172 21.58 -18.18 0.95
CA CYS A 172 22.36 -17.66 -0.17
C CYS A 172 23.57 -18.55 -0.50
N GLY A 173 23.63 -19.78 0.03
CA GLY A 173 24.65 -20.78 -0.29
C GLY A 173 25.68 -20.98 0.82
N ASN A 174 26.38 -19.92 1.23
CA ASN A 174 27.43 -19.96 2.26
C ASN A 174 27.29 -18.84 3.29
N GLN A 175 28.09 -18.89 4.36
CA GLN A 175 27.97 -17.95 5.49
C GLN A 175 28.33 -16.51 5.13
N ASP A 176 29.30 -16.30 4.24
CA ASP A 176 29.73 -14.96 3.81
C ASP A 176 28.64 -14.28 2.98
N LEU A 177 28.06 -15.01 2.02
CA LEU A 177 26.94 -14.55 1.20
C LEU A 177 25.70 -14.29 2.06
N ASN A 178 25.41 -15.17 3.02
CA ASN A 178 24.30 -14.96 3.97
C ASN A 178 24.49 -13.66 4.75
N SER A 179 25.72 -13.38 5.22
CA SER A 179 26.03 -12.16 5.97
C SER A 179 25.90 -10.90 5.11
N ALA A 180 26.32 -10.96 3.84
CA ALA A 180 26.16 -9.88 2.88
C ALA A 180 24.68 -9.59 2.57
N HIS A 181 23.90 -10.63 2.26
CA HIS A 181 22.47 -10.49 1.98
C HIS A 181 21.66 -10.07 3.20
N GLN A 182 22.04 -10.52 4.40
CA GLN A 182 21.42 -10.05 5.64
C GLN A 182 21.69 -8.56 5.88
N SER A 183 22.89 -8.06 5.53
CA SER A 183 23.20 -6.64 5.63
C SER A 183 22.32 -5.79 4.71
N PHE A 184 22.01 -6.30 3.50
CA PHE A 184 21.03 -5.70 2.62
C PHE A 184 19.61 -5.73 3.20
N ALA A 185 19.15 -6.88 3.70
CA ALA A 185 17.81 -7.03 4.29
C ALA A 185 17.58 -6.06 5.46
N ARG A 186 18.60 -5.79 6.28
CA ARG A 186 18.55 -4.82 7.39
C ARG A 186 18.23 -3.39 6.94
N LEU A 187 18.54 -3.01 5.69
CA LEU A 187 18.17 -1.69 5.16
C LEU A 187 16.65 -1.54 4.99
N HIS A 188 15.94 -2.66 4.88
CA HIS A 188 14.49 -2.70 4.65
C HIS A 188 13.70 -3.13 5.90
N SER A 189 14.34 -3.50 7.01
CA SER A 189 13.65 -3.97 8.23
C SER A 189 13.15 -2.84 9.13
N GLY A 190 13.69 -1.62 8.99
CA GLY A 190 13.35 -0.49 9.87
C GLY A 190 12.09 0.29 9.49
N PHE A 191 11.49 0.00 8.34
CA PHE A 191 10.32 0.71 7.83
C PHE A 191 9.55 -0.15 6.83
N PHE A 192 8.32 0.25 6.52
CA PHE A 192 7.55 -0.26 5.40
C PHE A 192 7.19 0.88 4.44
N GLY A 193 7.33 0.67 3.13
CA GLY A 193 7.02 1.66 2.11
C GLY A 193 6.94 1.08 0.70
N VAL A 194 7.21 1.90 -0.31
CA VAL A 194 7.13 1.52 -1.74
C VAL A 194 7.92 0.25 -2.10
N PRO A 195 9.18 0.03 -1.64
CA PRO A 195 9.91 -1.20 -1.96
C PRO A 195 9.21 -2.47 -1.50
N HIS A 196 8.63 -2.45 -0.29
CA HIS A 196 7.87 -3.56 0.25
C HIS A 196 6.59 -3.82 -0.53
N MET A 197 5.93 -2.75 -0.99
CA MET A 197 4.73 -2.85 -1.81
C MET A 197 5.03 -3.49 -3.17
N PHE A 198 6.18 -3.20 -3.79
CA PHE A 198 6.63 -3.92 -4.99
C PHE A 198 6.80 -5.42 -4.73
N SER A 199 7.44 -5.80 -3.63
CA SER A 199 7.60 -7.20 -3.24
C SER A 199 6.25 -7.89 -3.04
N ILE A 200 5.28 -7.21 -2.40
CA ILE A 200 3.90 -7.73 -2.24
C ILE A 200 3.24 -7.98 -3.59
N VAL A 201 3.24 -6.99 -4.49
CA VAL A 201 2.59 -7.10 -5.81
C VAL A 201 3.22 -8.23 -6.64
N ARG A 202 4.55 -8.35 -6.64
CA ARG A 202 5.26 -9.39 -7.39
C ARG A 202 5.04 -10.79 -6.84
N LEU A 203 5.03 -10.95 -5.51
CA LEU A 203 4.90 -12.26 -4.87
C LEU A 203 3.46 -12.78 -4.82
N LEU A 204 2.46 -11.88 -4.68
CA LEU A 204 1.05 -12.27 -4.68
C LEU A 204 0.47 -12.42 -6.09
N GLY A 205 0.95 -11.62 -7.03
CA GLY A 205 0.45 -11.58 -8.40
C GLY A 205 -1.04 -11.22 -8.50
N SER A 206 -1.60 -11.36 -9.70
CA SER A 206 -3.00 -11.00 -10.00
C SER A 206 -4.03 -11.94 -9.37
N ARG A 207 -3.63 -13.12 -8.91
CA ARG A 207 -4.53 -14.13 -8.33
C ARG A 207 -4.90 -13.81 -6.87
N SER A 208 -3.91 -13.55 -6.01
CA SER A 208 -4.14 -13.41 -4.57
C SER A 208 -4.26 -11.97 -4.10
N LEU A 209 -3.75 -11.00 -4.87
CA LEU A 209 -3.83 -9.59 -4.53
C LEU A 209 -5.28 -9.07 -4.37
N PRO A 210 -6.25 -9.40 -5.26
CA PRO A 210 -7.64 -8.95 -5.09
C PRO A 210 -8.28 -9.44 -3.78
N TRP A 211 -7.93 -10.66 -3.35
CA TRP A 211 -8.41 -11.20 -2.08
C TRP A 211 -7.87 -10.39 -0.88
N LEU A 212 -6.57 -10.04 -0.89
CA LEU A 212 -5.98 -9.20 0.16
C LEU A 212 -6.63 -7.81 0.18
N ILE A 213 -6.87 -7.21 -0.99
CA ILE A 213 -7.58 -5.92 -1.09
C ILE A 213 -8.96 -6.04 -0.44
N ARG A 214 -9.71 -7.10 -0.76
CA ARG A 214 -11.04 -7.33 -0.20
C ARG A 214 -11.01 -7.46 1.32
N ALA A 215 -10.07 -8.21 1.88
CA ALA A 215 -9.91 -8.40 3.32
C ALA A 215 -9.62 -7.07 4.06
N LEU A 216 -8.76 -6.23 3.49
CA LEU A 216 -8.47 -4.90 4.01
C LEU A 216 -9.68 -3.95 3.95
N LEU A 217 -10.51 -4.04 2.89
CA LEU A 217 -11.74 -3.27 2.81
C LEU A 217 -12.79 -3.75 3.83
N ASP A 218 -12.91 -5.06 4.05
CA ASP A 218 -13.74 -5.61 5.13
C ASP A 218 -13.29 -5.11 6.50
N HIS A 219 -11.98 -4.98 6.73
CA HIS A 219 -11.44 -4.37 7.95
C HIS A 219 -11.95 -2.96 8.18
N ILE A 220 -11.92 -2.11 7.13
CA ILE A 220 -12.44 -0.73 7.21
C ILE A 220 -13.91 -0.75 7.58
N SER A 221 -14.74 -1.54 6.88
CA SER A 221 -16.17 -1.65 7.18
C SER A 221 -16.43 -2.12 8.62
N ASN A 222 -15.67 -3.12 9.09
CA ASN A 222 -15.79 -3.64 10.46
C ASN A 222 -15.39 -2.58 11.48
N LYS A 223 -14.27 -1.86 11.27
CA LYS A 223 -13.81 -0.78 12.16
C LYS A 223 -14.80 0.38 12.21
N ILE A 224 -15.38 0.80 11.07
CA ILE A 224 -16.46 1.81 11.04
C ILE A 224 -17.64 1.36 11.91
N THR A 225 -18.05 0.09 11.78
CA THR A 225 -19.13 -0.51 12.58
C THR A 225 -18.82 -0.49 14.07
N THR A 226 -17.59 -0.84 14.46
CA THR A 226 -17.15 -0.83 15.86
C THR A 226 -17.01 0.59 16.41
N LEU A 227 -16.62 1.55 15.58
CA LEU A 227 -16.46 2.96 15.96
C LEU A 227 -17.80 3.67 16.24
N GLU A 228 -18.89 3.28 15.60
CA GLU A 228 -20.18 3.96 15.77
C GLU A 228 -20.66 4.11 17.22
N PRO A 229 -20.82 3.03 18.01
CA PRO A 229 -21.26 3.17 19.39
C PRO A 229 -20.29 4.00 20.23
N MET A 230 -19.00 3.97 19.93
CA MET A 230 -17.99 4.77 20.63
C MET A 230 -18.10 6.26 20.30
N ILE A 231 -18.29 6.60 19.03
CA ILE A 231 -18.52 7.98 18.57
C ILE A 231 -19.83 8.50 19.16
N SER A 232 -20.89 7.71 19.16
CA SER A 232 -22.17 8.03 19.80
C SER A 232 -21.98 8.32 21.30
N GLY A 233 -21.18 7.53 22.00
CA GLY A 233 -20.82 7.80 23.40
C GLY A 233 -20.05 9.11 23.61
N LEU A 234 -19.21 9.54 22.65
CA LEU A 234 -18.54 10.84 22.71
C LEU A 234 -19.49 12.00 22.38
N GLN A 235 -20.40 11.82 21.42
CA GLN A 235 -21.45 12.80 21.07
C GLN A 235 -22.35 13.11 22.28
N GLU A 236 -22.76 12.08 23.04
CA GLU A 236 -23.60 12.24 24.23
C GLU A 236 -22.91 13.02 25.36
N ALA A 237 -21.57 13.02 25.40
CA ALA A 237 -20.81 13.75 26.41
C ALA A 237 -20.60 15.23 26.05
N LEU A 238 -20.85 15.63 24.80
CA LEU A 238 -20.73 17.03 24.39
C LEU A 238 -21.95 17.87 24.83
N PRO A 239 -21.77 19.18 25.04
CA PRO A 239 -22.88 20.12 25.18
C PRO A 239 -23.91 20.02 24.04
N LYS A 240 -25.14 20.44 24.31
CA LYS A 240 -26.22 20.44 23.30
C LYS A 240 -25.94 21.37 22.11
N SER A 241 -25.16 22.42 22.32
CA SER A 241 -24.74 23.37 21.30
C SER A 241 -23.36 23.93 21.64
N ILE A 242 -22.49 24.04 20.64
CA ILE A 242 -21.17 24.68 20.78
C ILE A 242 -21.06 25.78 19.72
N GLY A 243 -21.01 27.02 20.17
CA GLY A 243 -20.84 28.19 19.30
C GLY A 243 -19.40 28.42 18.85
N LEU A 244 -19.18 29.52 18.13
CA LEU A 244 -17.84 30.01 17.79
C LEU A 244 -17.11 30.52 19.03
N LEU A 245 -15.78 30.36 19.05
CA LEU A 245 -14.95 30.87 20.13
C LEU A 245 -14.87 32.42 20.09
N PRO A 246 -15.06 33.12 21.23
CA PRO A 246 -15.01 34.57 21.28
C PRO A 246 -13.56 35.08 21.23
N PHE A 247 -13.30 36.12 20.43
CA PHE A 247 -11.95 36.72 20.32
C PHE A 247 -11.50 37.45 21.59
N ASP A 248 -12.44 37.88 22.45
CA ASP A 248 -12.17 38.70 23.64
C ASP A 248 -11.33 37.98 24.69
N GLY A 249 -11.32 36.65 24.69
CA GLY A 249 -10.58 35.81 25.64
C GLY A 249 -9.13 35.52 25.24
N GLY A 250 -8.71 35.92 24.04
CA GLY A 250 -7.41 35.54 23.45
C GLY A 250 -7.23 34.01 23.35
N VAL A 251 -6.02 33.58 23.00
CA VAL A 251 -5.69 32.13 22.87
C VAL A 251 -5.97 31.38 24.17
N THR A 252 -5.55 31.93 25.30
CA THR A 252 -5.69 31.26 26.61
C THR A 252 -7.16 31.06 27.03
N GLY A 253 -8.02 32.06 26.80
CA GLY A 253 -9.45 31.95 27.11
C GLY A 253 -10.14 30.95 26.19
N CYS A 254 -9.85 31.00 24.89
CA CYS A 254 -10.37 30.07 23.90
C CYS A 254 -10.00 28.61 24.21
N SER A 255 -8.72 28.33 24.47
CA SER A 255 -8.26 26.98 24.84
C SER A 255 -8.93 26.45 26.11
N ARG A 256 -9.20 27.32 27.10
CA ARG A 256 -9.94 26.95 28.31
C ARG A 256 -11.40 26.60 28.01
N LEU A 257 -12.08 27.42 27.22
CA LEU A 257 -13.46 27.16 26.80
C LEU A 257 -13.59 25.84 26.02
N VAL A 258 -12.64 25.56 25.11
CA VAL A 258 -12.62 24.29 24.38
C VAL A 258 -12.50 23.11 25.34
N LYS A 259 -11.63 23.18 26.37
CA LYS A 259 -11.53 22.12 27.39
C LYS A 259 -12.82 21.93 28.18
N GLU A 260 -13.47 23.02 28.56
CA GLU A 260 -14.73 22.97 29.29
C GLU A 260 -15.84 22.33 28.45
N HIS A 261 -15.86 22.60 27.14
CA HIS A 261 -16.76 21.92 26.20
C HIS A 261 -16.39 20.44 26.01
N LEU A 262 -15.10 20.13 25.90
CA LEU A 262 -14.55 18.77 25.78
C LEU A 262 -14.43 18.11 27.16
N ASN A 263 -15.55 17.95 27.87
CA ASN A 263 -15.62 17.28 29.17
C ASN A 263 -15.47 15.75 29.07
N TRP A 264 -14.49 15.27 28.31
CA TRP A 264 -14.20 13.86 28.07
C TRP A 264 -13.16 13.29 29.04
N GLY A 265 -12.82 14.01 30.11
CA GLY A 265 -11.80 13.59 31.08
C GLY A 265 -12.08 12.20 31.67
N SER A 266 -13.35 11.87 31.93
CA SER A 266 -13.78 10.55 32.43
C SER A 266 -13.87 9.46 31.35
N LYS A 267 -13.68 9.80 30.07
CA LYS A 267 -13.77 8.90 28.91
C LYS A 267 -12.44 8.77 28.16
N SER A 268 -11.31 8.85 28.87
CA SER A 268 -9.97 8.81 28.26
C SER A 268 -9.70 7.55 27.44
N GLU A 269 -10.11 6.38 27.92
CA GLU A 269 -9.97 5.10 27.21
C GLU A 269 -10.78 5.09 25.90
N LEU A 270 -12.01 5.64 25.93
CA LEU A 270 -12.87 5.75 24.75
C LEU A 270 -12.23 6.64 23.68
N LYS A 271 -11.65 7.79 24.06
CA LYS A 271 -10.91 8.66 23.13
C LYS A 271 -9.78 7.90 22.44
N ALA A 272 -9.00 7.15 23.23
CA ALA A 272 -7.84 6.41 22.74
C ALA A 272 -8.26 5.29 21.77
N GLU A 273 -9.34 4.58 22.05
CA GLU A 273 -9.85 3.52 21.17
C GLU A 273 -10.42 4.09 19.87
N VAL A 274 -11.15 5.21 19.92
CA VAL A 274 -11.64 5.89 18.71
C VAL A 274 -10.47 6.36 17.85
N LEU A 275 -9.45 6.99 18.45
CA LEU A 275 -8.24 7.41 17.75
C LEU A 275 -7.49 6.23 17.12
N ARG A 276 -7.38 5.09 17.81
CA ARG A 276 -6.76 3.87 17.28
C ARG A 276 -7.55 3.31 16.09
N GLY A 277 -8.88 3.25 16.19
CA GLY A 277 -9.72 2.80 15.09
C GLY A 277 -9.61 3.72 13.85
N ILE A 278 -9.62 5.04 14.05
CA ILE A 278 -9.40 6.02 12.97
C ILE A 278 -8.01 5.86 12.36
N LYS A 279 -6.98 5.67 13.20
CA LYS A 279 -5.60 5.42 12.77
C LYS A 279 -5.47 4.17 11.91
N GLU A 280 -6.13 3.07 12.27
CA GLU A 280 -6.11 1.85 11.48
C GLU A 280 -6.79 2.05 10.11
N ILE A 281 -7.96 2.69 10.08
CA ILE A 281 -8.66 3.03 8.82
C ILE A 281 -7.75 3.87 7.92
N GLY A 282 -7.14 4.93 8.46
CA GLY A 282 -6.22 5.77 7.71
C GLY A 282 -4.97 5.04 7.23
N SER A 283 -4.44 4.10 8.03
CA SER A 283 -3.30 3.28 7.64
C SER A 283 -3.63 2.36 6.47
N VAL A 284 -4.80 1.72 6.48
CA VAL A 284 -5.26 0.89 5.35
C VAL A 284 -5.47 1.74 4.09
N LEU A 285 -6.14 2.89 4.20
CA LEU A 285 -6.37 3.77 3.06
C LEU A 285 -5.07 4.29 2.45
N TYR A 286 -4.10 4.67 3.29
CA TYR A 286 -2.78 5.07 2.80
C TYR A 286 -2.02 3.90 2.17
N TRP A 287 -2.13 2.70 2.76
CA TRP A 287 -1.57 1.47 2.18
C TRP A 287 -2.18 1.18 0.80
N MET A 288 -3.49 1.35 0.62
CA MET A 288 -4.16 1.26 -0.69
C MET A 288 -3.63 2.32 -1.67
N GLY A 289 -3.33 3.53 -1.18
CA GLY A 289 -2.70 4.57 -1.99
C GLY A 289 -1.29 4.19 -2.47
N LEU A 290 -0.47 3.59 -1.60
CA LEU A 290 0.85 3.05 -1.98
C LEU A 290 0.70 1.91 -3.00
N LEU A 291 -0.29 1.02 -2.81
CA LEU A 291 -0.59 -0.06 -3.74
C LEU A 291 -1.00 0.49 -5.11
N ASP A 292 -1.86 1.50 -5.16
CA ASP A 292 -2.29 2.16 -6.40
C ASP A 292 -1.12 2.76 -7.18
N VAL A 293 -0.17 3.40 -6.48
CA VAL A 293 1.04 3.94 -7.10
C VAL A 293 1.90 2.83 -7.69
N VAL A 294 2.14 1.75 -6.94
CA VAL A 294 2.96 0.63 -7.40
C VAL A 294 2.33 -0.12 -8.56
N LEU A 295 1.02 -0.41 -8.50
CA LEU A 295 0.31 -1.08 -9.59
C LEU A 295 0.38 -0.25 -10.87
N ARG A 296 0.20 1.08 -10.77
CA ARG A 296 0.34 1.97 -11.91
C ARG A 296 1.75 1.94 -12.50
N GLU A 297 2.78 1.90 -11.69
CA GLU A 297 4.17 1.81 -12.17
C GLU A 297 4.45 0.46 -12.86
N VAL A 298 3.94 -0.64 -12.30
CA VAL A 298 4.01 -1.98 -12.91
C VAL A 298 3.27 -2.01 -14.25
N ASP A 299 2.04 -1.51 -14.29
CA ASP A 299 1.21 -1.45 -15.49
C ASP A 299 1.85 -0.60 -16.59
N ILE A 300 2.39 0.58 -16.25
CA ILE A 300 3.10 1.44 -17.20
C ILE A 300 4.34 0.73 -17.75
N THR A 301 5.14 0.10 -16.89
CA THR A 301 6.35 -0.61 -17.33
C THR A 301 6.00 -1.74 -18.30
N HIS A 302 4.96 -2.51 -17.96
CA HIS A 302 4.47 -3.59 -18.78
C HIS A 302 3.85 -3.09 -20.10
N PHE A 303 3.11 -1.98 -20.07
CA PHE A 303 2.62 -1.31 -21.26
C PHE A 303 3.75 -0.89 -22.21
N MET A 304 4.81 -0.27 -21.68
CA MET A 304 5.96 0.15 -22.49
C MET A 304 6.67 -1.03 -23.16
N GLN A 305 6.70 -2.19 -22.51
CA GLN A 305 7.28 -3.42 -23.08
C GLN A 305 6.39 -4.09 -24.13
N THR A 306 5.06 -3.96 -23.99
CA THR A 306 4.07 -4.60 -24.88
C THR A 306 3.67 -3.72 -26.06
N ALA A 307 3.74 -2.40 -25.93
CA ALA A 307 3.32 -1.41 -26.93
C ALA A 307 3.87 -1.68 -28.35
N PRO A 308 5.17 -1.98 -28.56
CA PRO A 308 5.69 -2.26 -29.90
C PRO A 308 5.06 -3.49 -30.57
N TRP A 309 4.73 -4.52 -29.78
CA TRP A 309 4.11 -5.75 -30.27
C TRP A 309 2.65 -5.55 -30.68
N LEU A 310 1.99 -4.58 -30.05
CA LEU A 310 0.63 -4.15 -30.35
C LEU A 310 0.56 -3.12 -31.50
N GLY A 311 1.72 -2.66 -31.99
CA GLY A 311 1.81 -1.64 -33.04
C GLY A 311 1.51 -0.25 -32.53
N LEU A 312 1.72 0.01 -31.23
CA LEU A 312 1.55 1.31 -30.61
C LEU A 312 2.88 2.06 -30.67
N VAL A 313 2.87 3.25 -31.24
CA VAL A 313 4.04 4.12 -31.35
C VAL A 313 3.74 5.50 -30.75
N PRO A 314 4.72 6.14 -30.10
CA PRO A 314 4.52 7.47 -29.55
C PRO A 314 4.36 8.49 -30.68
N GLY A 315 3.29 9.28 -30.62
CA GLY A 315 3.03 10.43 -31.47
C GLY A 315 3.52 11.75 -30.87
N ALA A 316 3.20 12.86 -31.55
CA ALA A 316 3.41 14.20 -31.00
C ALA A 316 2.59 14.38 -29.72
N ASP A 317 3.16 15.11 -28.75
CA ASP A 317 2.51 15.47 -27.48
C ASP A 317 1.96 14.28 -26.66
N GLY A 318 2.56 13.08 -26.79
CA GLY A 318 2.20 11.91 -26.00
C GLY A 318 0.96 11.16 -26.50
N GLN A 319 0.49 11.44 -27.72
CA GLN A 319 -0.57 10.66 -28.35
C GLN A 319 -0.09 9.23 -28.65
N ILE A 320 -0.98 8.25 -28.50
CA ILE A 320 -0.71 6.87 -28.92
C ILE A 320 -1.15 6.74 -30.37
N LEU A 321 -0.21 6.52 -31.28
CA LEU A 321 -0.48 6.26 -32.70
C LEU A 321 -0.42 4.76 -32.97
N HIS A 322 -1.19 4.32 -33.96
CA HIS A 322 -1.07 2.97 -34.50
C HIS A 322 -0.11 2.98 -35.68
N SER A 323 0.87 2.07 -35.69
CA SER A 323 1.84 1.94 -36.79
C SER A 323 1.20 1.52 -38.13
N GLN A 324 -0.05 1.03 -38.09
CA GLN A 324 -0.85 0.66 -39.26
C GLN A 324 -2.29 1.15 -39.05
N ASP A 325 -2.81 1.95 -39.98
CA ASP A 325 -4.12 2.61 -39.86
C ASP A 325 -5.34 1.66 -39.93
N ALA A 326 -5.15 0.40 -40.37
CA ALA A 326 -6.26 -0.56 -40.54
C ALA A 326 -5.83 -2.05 -40.56
N GLY A 327 -4.71 -2.41 -39.91
CA GLY A 327 -4.12 -3.75 -39.97
C GLY A 327 -4.18 -4.54 -38.65
N ASP A 328 -3.93 -5.84 -38.74
CA ASP A 328 -3.57 -6.68 -37.60
C ASP A 328 -2.35 -6.09 -36.87
N SER A 329 -2.23 -6.27 -35.55
CA SER A 329 -1.04 -5.84 -34.83
C SER A 329 0.22 -6.58 -35.30
N PRO A 330 1.43 -6.01 -35.11
CA PRO A 330 2.68 -6.65 -35.49
C PRO A 330 2.82 -8.10 -35.01
N ILE A 331 2.39 -8.41 -33.79
CA ILE A 331 2.41 -9.78 -33.25
C ILE A 331 1.46 -10.71 -34.02
N VAL A 332 0.24 -10.26 -34.32
CA VAL A 332 -0.75 -11.05 -35.07
C VAL A 332 -0.29 -11.24 -36.51
N SER A 333 0.19 -10.17 -37.16
CA SER A 333 0.74 -10.21 -38.51
C SER A 333 1.92 -11.19 -38.60
N LEU A 334 2.87 -11.13 -37.66
CA LEU A 334 4.03 -12.02 -37.60
C LEU A 334 3.61 -13.50 -37.56
N PHE A 335 2.70 -13.87 -36.65
CA PHE A 335 2.28 -15.26 -36.50
C PHE A 335 1.36 -15.74 -37.63
N LYS A 336 0.54 -14.87 -38.22
CA LYS A 336 -0.23 -15.18 -39.44
C LYS A 336 0.71 -15.44 -40.62
N SER A 337 1.69 -14.57 -40.85
CA SER A 337 2.69 -14.73 -41.92
C SER A 337 3.56 -15.97 -41.72
N ALA A 338 4.02 -16.23 -40.50
CA ALA A 338 4.79 -17.43 -40.19
C ALA A 338 3.96 -18.71 -40.44
N THR A 339 2.68 -18.71 -40.04
CA THR A 339 1.77 -19.83 -40.29
C THR A 339 1.56 -20.05 -41.79
N ALA A 340 1.33 -18.99 -42.57
CA ALA A 340 1.16 -19.08 -44.02
C ALA A 340 2.42 -19.62 -44.73
N ALA A 341 3.61 -19.21 -44.29
CA ALA A 341 4.88 -19.69 -44.84
C ALA A 341 5.13 -21.19 -44.56
N ILE A 342 4.69 -21.69 -43.41
CA ILE A 342 4.87 -23.09 -43.03
C ILE A 342 3.84 -23.99 -43.70
N VAL A 343 2.58 -23.54 -43.78
CA VAL A 343 1.49 -24.25 -44.48
C VAL A 343 1.81 -24.41 -45.97
N SER A 344 2.47 -23.41 -46.58
CA SER A 344 2.90 -23.49 -47.99
C SER A 344 4.17 -24.34 -48.21
N SER A 345 4.84 -24.80 -47.13
CA SER A 345 6.05 -25.61 -47.24
C SER A 345 5.72 -27.10 -47.45
N PRO A 346 6.29 -27.76 -48.48
CA PRO A 346 6.03 -29.17 -48.77
C PRO A 346 6.58 -30.14 -47.72
N ARG A 347 7.33 -29.66 -46.72
CA ARG A 347 7.88 -30.46 -45.60
C ARG A 347 6.97 -30.47 -44.37
N CYS A 348 5.88 -29.70 -44.36
CA CYS A 348 5.02 -29.61 -43.19
C CYS A 348 4.01 -30.78 -43.15
N SER A 349 4.25 -31.77 -42.29
CA SER A 349 3.35 -32.91 -42.13
C SER A 349 2.08 -32.60 -41.32
N ASN A 350 2.10 -31.60 -40.43
CA ASN A 350 0.94 -31.18 -39.64
C ASN A 350 1.02 -29.68 -39.24
N PRO A 351 0.18 -28.80 -39.80
CA PRO A 351 0.20 -27.37 -39.50
C PRO A 351 -0.60 -26.95 -38.25
N THR A 352 -1.26 -27.90 -37.56
CA THR A 352 -2.23 -27.60 -36.50
C THR A 352 -1.64 -26.71 -35.38
N SER A 353 -0.41 -26.99 -34.93
CA SER A 353 0.27 -26.20 -33.89
C SER A 353 0.47 -24.74 -34.30
N PHE A 354 0.76 -24.46 -35.57
CA PHE A 354 0.96 -23.10 -36.07
C PHE A 354 -0.36 -22.34 -36.18
N HIS A 355 -1.44 -23.00 -36.61
CA HIS A 355 -2.78 -22.42 -36.53
C HIS A 355 -3.18 -22.09 -35.09
N THR A 356 -2.86 -22.95 -34.13
CA THR A 356 -3.10 -22.67 -32.71
C THR A 356 -2.30 -21.45 -32.24
N ILE A 357 -0.99 -21.36 -32.57
CA ILE A 357 -0.17 -20.20 -32.20
C ILE A 357 -0.72 -18.91 -32.81
N SER A 358 -1.13 -18.92 -34.09
CA SER A 358 -1.74 -17.75 -34.73
C SER A 358 -3.01 -17.30 -34.03
N LYS A 359 -3.90 -18.22 -33.64
CA LYS A 359 -5.11 -17.89 -32.88
C LYS A 359 -4.80 -17.38 -31.47
N GLN A 360 -3.78 -17.95 -30.81
CA GLN A 360 -3.33 -17.49 -29.50
C GLN A 360 -2.72 -16.08 -29.57
N ALA A 361 -2.06 -15.72 -30.66
CA ALA A 361 -1.57 -14.36 -30.89
C ALA A 361 -2.72 -13.34 -30.99
N GLU A 362 -3.81 -13.69 -31.68
CA GLU A 362 -5.03 -12.86 -31.73
C GLU A 362 -5.66 -12.69 -30.35
N ALA A 363 -5.76 -13.78 -29.57
CA ALA A 363 -6.28 -13.73 -28.20
C ALA A 363 -5.38 -12.87 -27.28
N ALA A 364 -4.06 -13.02 -27.38
CA ALA A 364 -3.11 -12.22 -26.62
C ALA A 364 -3.21 -10.73 -26.98
N ASP A 365 -3.30 -10.39 -28.27
CA ASP A 365 -3.49 -9.02 -28.73
C ASP A 365 -4.72 -8.35 -28.11
N LEU A 366 -5.86 -9.05 -28.09
CA LEU A 366 -7.09 -8.56 -27.47
C LEU A 366 -6.92 -8.37 -25.96
N LEU A 367 -6.30 -9.31 -25.25
CA LEU A 367 -6.10 -9.23 -23.80
C LEU A 367 -5.22 -8.05 -23.40
N TYR A 368 -4.09 -7.85 -24.10
CA TYR A 368 -3.18 -6.75 -23.79
C TYR A 368 -3.76 -5.39 -24.17
N LYS A 369 -4.53 -5.28 -25.26
CA LYS A 369 -5.25 -4.04 -25.61
C LYS A 369 -6.36 -3.71 -24.60
N ALA A 370 -7.09 -4.71 -24.10
CA ALA A 370 -8.14 -4.51 -23.11
C ALA A 370 -7.60 -4.02 -21.75
N ASN A 371 -6.38 -4.43 -21.38
CA ASN A 371 -5.73 -4.05 -20.13
C ASN A 371 -5.03 -2.68 -20.14
N MET A 372 -5.21 -1.85 -21.17
CA MET A 372 -4.59 -0.52 -21.24
C MET A 372 -5.20 0.51 -20.28
N ASN A 373 -6.43 0.30 -19.82
CA ASN A 373 -7.13 1.19 -18.90
C ASN A 373 -7.36 0.49 -17.55
N THR A 374 -6.35 0.49 -16.68
CA THR A 374 -6.50 -0.05 -15.33
C THR A 374 -7.17 0.97 -14.40
N GLY A 375 -8.17 0.51 -13.65
CA GLY A 375 -8.87 1.33 -12.66
C GLY A 375 -8.01 1.57 -11.42
N SER A 376 -8.25 2.67 -10.71
CA SER A 376 -7.52 2.97 -9.48
C SER A 376 -8.06 2.16 -8.31
N VAL A 377 -7.16 1.43 -7.62
CA VAL A 377 -7.51 0.67 -6.40
C VAL A 377 -7.89 1.61 -5.27
N LEU A 378 -7.26 2.78 -5.19
CA LEU A 378 -7.59 3.78 -4.18
C LEU A 378 -8.98 4.37 -4.41
N GLU A 379 -9.36 4.68 -5.65
CA GLU A 379 -10.71 5.18 -5.97
C GLU A 379 -11.77 4.15 -5.60
N TYR A 380 -11.54 2.87 -5.92
CA TYR A 380 -12.41 1.79 -5.50
C TYR A 380 -12.51 1.68 -3.96
N ALA A 381 -11.38 1.78 -3.25
CA ALA A 381 -11.36 1.75 -1.79
C ALA A 381 -12.13 2.92 -1.16
N LEU A 382 -12.04 4.12 -1.73
CA LEU A 382 -12.79 5.30 -1.29
C LEU A 382 -14.29 5.14 -1.54
N ALA A 383 -14.67 4.64 -2.72
CA ALA A 383 -16.08 4.34 -3.04
C ALA A 383 -16.67 3.28 -2.09
N PHE A 384 -15.92 2.21 -1.83
CA PHE A 384 -16.31 1.18 -0.86
C PHE A 384 -16.47 1.76 0.55
N THR A 385 -15.51 2.60 0.97
CA THR A 385 -15.56 3.26 2.29
C THR A 385 -16.77 4.17 2.39
N SER A 386 -17.11 4.91 1.33
CA SER A 386 -18.32 5.73 1.27
C SER A 386 -19.58 4.88 1.47
N ALA A 387 -19.70 3.76 0.76
CA ALA A 387 -20.84 2.85 0.90
C ALA A 387 -20.91 2.22 2.32
N ALA A 388 -19.77 1.99 2.96
CA ALA A 388 -19.74 1.53 4.35
C ALA A 388 -20.22 2.62 5.34
N LEU A 389 -19.90 3.89 5.08
CA LEU A 389 -20.32 5.04 5.87
C LEU A 389 -21.80 5.37 5.71
N ASP A 390 -22.42 5.10 4.55
CA ASP A 390 -23.83 5.39 4.28
C ASP A 390 -24.77 4.78 5.34
N LYS A 391 -24.43 3.61 5.89
CA LYS A 391 -25.16 2.93 6.97
C LYS A 391 -25.26 3.77 8.26
N TYR A 392 -24.29 4.67 8.47
CA TYR A 392 -24.14 5.48 9.69
C TYR A 392 -24.25 6.98 9.42
N CYS A 393 -24.42 7.39 8.16
CA CYS A 393 -24.46 8.79 7.74
C CYS A 393 -25.49 9.60 8.52
N SER A 394 -26.69 9.06 8.78
CA SER A 394 -27.74 9.74 9.55
C SER A 394 -27.38 10.00 11.03
N LYS A 395 -26.47 9.20 11.60
CA LYS A 395 -25.98 9.36 12.98
C LYS A 395 -24.77 10.29 13.07
N TRP A 396 -23.99 10.36 12.00
CA TRP A 396 -22.73 11.11 11.95
C TRP A 396 -22.85 12.43 11.17
N SER A 397 -23.99 12.67 10.53
CA SER A 397 -24.32 13.88 9.78
C SER A 397 -25.78 14.24 10.01
N ALA A 398 -26.02 15.30 10.79
CA ALA A 398 -27.37 15.82 11.02
C ALA A 398 -27.80 16.73 9.87
N ALA A 399 -28.96 16.44 9.27
CA ALA A 399 -29.55 17.34 8.31
C ALA A 399 -29.98 18.65 9.01
N PRO A 400 -29.58 19.83 8.51
CA PRO A 400 -29.95 21.09 9.12
C PRO A 400 -31.46 21.35 9.01
N LYS A 401 -32.10 21.64 10.15
CA LYS A 401 -33.56 21.88 10.23
C LYS A 401 -34.03 23.08 9.41
N THR A 402 -33.16 24.08 9.24
CA THR A 402 -33.46 25.35 8.58
C THR A 402 -33.12 25.34 7.08
N GLY A 403 -32.48 24.27 6.58
CA GLY A 403 -31.88 24.25 5.23
C GLY A 403 -30.60 25.08 5.09
N PHE A 404 -30.15 25.74 6.16
CA PHE A 404 -28.87 26.46 6.23
C PHE A 404 -27.90 25.72 7.16
N ILE A 405 -26.60 26.00 7.03
CA ILE A 405 -25.56 25.41 7.88
C ILE A 405 -25.88 25.65 9.37
N ASP A 406 -25.92 24.59 10.17
CA ASP A 406 -26.01 24.69 11.64
C ASP A 406 -24.61 24.93 12.21
N ILE A 407 -24.38 26.16 12.68
CA ILE A 407 -23.09 26.58 13.24
C ILE A 407 -22.85 26.04 14.65
N THR A 408 -23.92 25.55 15.31
CA THR A 408 -23.90 25.12 16.72
C THR A 408 -23.98 23.61 16.93
N THR A 409 -24.09 22.84 15.84
CA THR A 409 -24.16 21.38 15.87
C THR A 409 -22.99 20.77 16.64
N THR A 410 -23.30 19.74 17.44
CA THR A 410 -22.32 18.92 18.18
C THR A 410 -22.38 17.45 17.80
N LYS A 411 -23.30 17.09 16.90
CA LYS A 411 -23.55 15.70 16.51
C LYS A 411 -22.72 15.25 15.32
N ASP A 412 -22.29 16.17 14.47
CA ASP A 412 -21.57 15.79 13.26
C ASP A 412 -20.18 15.23 13.56
N PHE A 413 -19.75 14.26 12.77
CA PHE A 413 -18.47 13.58 12.95
C PHE A 413 -17.30 14.57 12.98
N TYR A 414 -17.31 15.61 12.14
CA TYR A 414 -16.24 16.60 12.12
C TYR A 414 -16.04 17.30 13.48
N ARG A 415 -17.09 17.46 14.31
CA ARG A 415 -16.97 18.04 15.65
C ARG A 415 -16.30 17.10 16.61
N ILE A 416 -16.63 15.81 16.55
CA ILE A 416 -15.98 14.78 17.35
C ILE A 416 -14.50 14.69 16.98
N TYR A 417 -14.20 14.63 15.69
CA TYR A 417 -12.82 14.62 15.21
C TYR A 417 -12.05 15.88 15.61
N SER A 418 -12.68 17.06 15.52
CA SER A 418 -12.07 18.32 15.96
C SER A 418 -11.70 18.30 17.45
N GLY A 419 -12.60 17.79 18.30
CA GLY A 419 -12.33 17.61 19.73
C GLY A 419 -11.21 16.61 20.00
N LEU A 420 -11.19 15.48 19.28
CA LEU A 420 -10.13 14.47 19.40
C LEU A 420 -8.77 15.03 18.94
N GLN A 421 -8.74 15.78 17.84
CA GLN A 421 -7.56 16.46 17.34
C GLN A 421 -7.02 17.46 18.36
N PHE A 422 -7.89 18.32 18.91
CA PHE A 422 -7.50 19.30 19.91
C PHE A 422 -6.91 18.62 21.16
N GLY A 423 -7.60 17.62 21.71
CA GLY A 423 -7.13 16.87 22.87
C GLY A 423 -5.81 16.15 22.62
N TYR A 424 -5.65 15.53 21.45
CA TYR A 424 -4.40 14.86 21.06
C TYR A 424 -3.22 15.83 20.91
N LEU A 425 -3.44 16.98 20.27
CA LEU A 425 -2.41 18.02 20.12
C LEU A 425 -1.99 18.59 21.48
N GLU A 426 -2.94 18.80 22.38
CA GLU A 426 -2.64 19.30 23.71
C GLU A 426 -1.88 18.29 24.58
N GLU A 427 -2.31 17.03 24.60
CA GLU A 427 -1.61 15.93 25.28
C GLU A 427 -0.17 15.76 24.78
N SER A 428 0.09 16.11 23.50
CA SER A 428 1.43 16.08 22.92
C SER A 428 2.37 17.19 23.41
N VAL A 429 1.81 18.29 23.95
CA VAL A 429 2.58 19.48 24.38
C VAL A 429 2.75 19.55 25.90
N GLN A 430 1.73 19.17 26.68
CA GLN A 430 1.75 19.29 28.14
C GLN A 430 2.65 18.28 28.84
N VAL A 431 2.96 17.18 28.17
CA VAL A 431 3.79 16.12 28.73
C VAL A 431 4.92 15.87 27.76
N SER A 432 6.13 15.69 28.26
CA SER A 432 7.18 14.95 27.54
C SER A 432 6.80 13.46 27.36
N SER A 433 5.50 13.14 27.17
CA SER A 433 4.96 11.80 26.94
C SER A 433 4.48 11.73 25.49
N ASN A 434 5.19 11.02 24.65
CA ASN A 434 5.02 9.58 24.43
C ASN A 434 3.79 9.17 23.61
N ASN A 435 2.73 9.97 23.47
CA ASN A 435 1.53 9.58 22.72
C ASN A 435 1.60 9.93 21.22
N PHE A 436 2.29 11.01 20.85
CA PHE A 436 2.40 11.42 19.43
C PHE A 436 3.16 10.40 18.56
N GLU A 437 4.14 9.73 19.16
CA GLU A 437 4.91 8.64 18.54
C GLU A 437 4.10 7.35 18.37
N VAL A 438 2.86 7.27 18.87
CA VAL A 438 2.05 6.04 18.84
C VAL A 438 1.03 6.02 17.70
N LEU A 439 0.51 7.17 17.29
CA LEU A 439 -0.57 7.24 16.29
C LEU A 439 -0.09 7.70 14.90
N GLY A 440 0.90 8.58 14.83
CA GLY A 440 1.44 9.10 13.56
C GLY A 440 0.43 9.86 12.70
N ASP A 441 0.77 10.08 11.43
CA ASP A 441 -0.04 10.87 10.48
C ASP A 441 -1.27 10.10 9.96
N SER A 442 -1.36 8.79 10.22
CA SER A 442 -2.48 7.95 9.79
C SER A 442 -3.83 8.39 10.38
N VAL A 443 -3.86 9.01 11.56
CA VAL A 443 -5.09 9.55 12.16
C VAL A 443 -5.70 10.65 11.29
N ALA A 444 -4.86 11.50 10.69
CA ALA A 444 -5.30 12.53 9.76
C ALA A 444 -5.89 11.89 8.50
N TRP A 445 -5.21 10.90 7.93
CA TRP A 445 -5.72 10.16 6.77
C TRP A 445 -7.07 9.51 7.03
N GLY A 446 -7.27 8.87 8.18
CA GLY A 446 -8.55 8.25 8.53
C GLY A 446 -9.66 9.28 8.80
N GLY A 447 -9.37 10.26 9.67
CA GLY A 447 -10.35 11.26 10.11
C GLY A 447 -10.79 12.19 8.98
N CYS A 448 -9.84 12.74 8.23
CA CYS A 448 -10.14 13.57 7.08
C CYS A 448 -10.86 12.79 5.97
N THR A 449 -10.56 11.50 5.76
CA THR A 449 -11.32 10.70 4.77
C THR A 449 -12.78 10.54 5.17
N ILE A 450 -13.07 10.24 6.44
CA ILE A 450 -14.46 10.14 6.92
C ILE A 450 -15.17 11.50 6.80
N ILE A 451 -14.53 12.60 7.23
CA ILE A 451 -15.07 13.96 7.08
C ILE A 451 -15.37 14.29 5.62
N TYR A 452 -14.43 13.98 4.73
CA TYR A 452 -14.55 14.24 3.30
C TYR A 452 -15.72 13.47 2.70
N LEU A 453 -15.78 12.16 2.89
CA LEU A 453 -16.82 11.30 2.33
C LEU A 453 -18.23 11.62 2.89
N LEU A 454 -18.34 12.12 4.11
CA LEU A 454 -19.60 12.65 4.67
C LEU A 454 -20.00 14.04 4.13
N GLY A 455 -19.17 14.68 3.30
CA GLY A 455 -19.39 16.02 2.79
C GLY A 455 -19.23 17.11 3.87
N GLN A 456 -18.47 16.84 4.93
CA GLN A 456 -18.31 17.72 6.09
C GLN A 456 -17.03 18.57 6.05
N GLN A 457 -16.24 18.51 4.97
CA GLN A 457 -14.95 19.21 4.87
C GLN A 457 -15.07 20.72 5.13
N LEU A 458 -15.97 21.43 4.45
CA LEU A 458 -16.10 22.88 4.62
C LEU A 458 -16.57 23.26 6.04
N HIS A 459 -17.41 22.43 6.65
CA HIS A 459 -17.83 22.61 8.04
C HIS A 459 -16.64 22.43 9.00
N PHE A 460 -15.81 21.41 8.78
CA PHE A 460 -14.59 21.19 9.54
C PHE A 460 -13.63 22.38 9.43
N GLU A 461 -13.35 22.84 8.21
CA GLU A 461 -12.42 23.97 7.98
C GLU A 461 -12.89 25.27 8.65
N LEU A 462 -14.20 25.50 8.74
CA LEU A 462 -14.77 26.67 9.37
C LEU A 462 -14.86 26.56 10.89
N PHE A 463 -15.16 25.37 11.41
CA PHE A 463 -15.56 25.18 12.80
C PHE A 463 -14.61 24.33 13.65
N ASP A 464 -13.48 23.86 13.11
CA ASP A 464 -12.47 23.14 13.90
C ASP A 464 -11.93 24.01 15.05
N PHE A 465 -11.86 23.44 16.26
CA PHE A 465 -11.39 24.12 17.46
C PHE A 465 -9.94 24.59 17.35
N SER A 466 -9.06 23.76 16.77
CA SER A 466 -7.65 24.13 16.59
C SER A 466 -7.50 25.27 15.59
N TYR A 467 -8.29 25.26 14.51
CA TYR A 467 -8.26 26.31 13.50
C TYR A 467 -8.83 27.63 14.03
N GLN A 468 -9.91 27.57 14.83
CA GLN A 468 -10.44 28.75 15.49
C GLN A 468 -9.43 29.37 16.47
N VAL A 469 -8.73 28.55 17.26
CA VAL A 469 -7.66 29.04 18.16
C VAL A 469 -6.52 29.68 17.38
N LEU A 470 -6.12 29.11 16.24
CA LEU A 470 -5.13 29.71 15.34
C LEU A 470 -5.58 31.09 14.82
N ASN A 471 -6.83 31.22 14.39
CA ASN A 471 -7.36 32.50 13.91
C ASN A 471 -7.36 33.56 15.02
N VAL A 472 -7.68 33.18 16.26
CA VAL A 472 -7.59 34.08 17.43
C VAL A 472 -6.15 34.48 17.69
N ALA A 473 -5.20 33.55 17.61
CA ALA A 473 -3.76 33.82 17.79
C ALA A 473 -3.22 34.81 16.74
N GLU A 474 -3.68 34.70 15.48
CA GLU A 474 -3.30 35.62 14.42
C GLU A 474 -3.78 37.05 14.73
N VAL A 475 -5.04 37.23 15.12
CA VAL A 475 -5.59 38.55 15.50
C VAL A 475 -4.87 39.12 16.72
N GLU A 476 -4.61 38.31 17.73
CA GLU A 476 -3.91 38.70 18.95
C GLU A 476 -2.47 39.16 18.64
N SER A 477 -1.75 38.45 17.77
CA SER A 477 -0.40 38.82 17.36
C SER A 477 -0.31 40.18 16.65
N VAL A 478 -1.31 40.52 15.83
CA VAL A 478 -1.41 41.82 15.14
C VAL A 478 -1.71 42.94 16.14
N SER A 479 -2.58 42.68 17.12
CA SER A 479 -2.93 43.66 18.17
C SER A 479 -1.75 43.99 19.10
N VAL A 480 -0.89 42.99 19.39
CA VAL A 480 0.36 43.17 20.16
C VAL A 480 1.40 43.98 19.39
N MET A 481 1.47 43.89 18.06
CA MET A 481 2.35 44.75 17.26
C MET A 481 1.89 46.22 17.26
N GLN A 482 0.59 46.48 17.43
CA GLN A 482 0.01 47.83 17.41
C GLN A 482 -0.04 48.50 18.78
N THR A 483 -0.08 47.72 19.86
CA THR A 483 -0.09 48.22 21.23
C THR A 483 1.15 47.69 21.93
N HIS A 484 2.08 48.56 22.33
CA HIS A 484 3.25 48.23 23.16
C HIS A 484 2.83 47.68 24.55
N LYS A 485 2.13 46.55 24.60
CA LYS A 485 1.72 45.83 25.80
C LYS A 485 2.57 44.58 25.97
N ASN A 486 2.80 44.23 27.23
CA ASN A 486 3.77 43.24 27.69
C ASN A 486 3.78 41.93 26.87
N PRO A 487 4.96 41.43 26.45
CA PRO A 487 5.11 40.21 25.64
C PRO A 487 4.77 38.90 26.39
N HIS A 488 4.30 38.98 27.63
CA HIS A 488 3.99 37.82 28.48
C HIS A 488 2.67 37.10 28.14
N PHE A 489 1.85 37.60 27.21
CA PHE A 489 0.50 37.07 26.95
C PHE A 489 0.47 35.80 26.07
N VAL A 490 1.47 35.59 25.21
CA VAL A 490 1.61 34.41 24.31
C VAL A 490 2.54 33.35 24.90
N GLN A 491 3.20 33.66 26.01
CA GLN A 491 4.28 32.85 26.58
C GLN A 491 3.74 31.51 27.11
N GLY A 492 4.05 30.41 26.41
CA GLY A 492 3.69 29.04 26.79
C GLY A 492 2.81 28.27 25.79
N TRP A 493 2.19 28.93 24.82
CA TRP A 493 1.32 28.28 23.81
C TRP A 493 1.98 28.09 22.44
N GLU A 494 3.18 28.64 22.22
CA GLU A 494 3.88 28.61 20.92
C GLU A 494 4.03 27.20 20.35
N ILE A 495 4.41 26.22 21.19
CA ILE A 495 4.57 24.82 20.78
C ILE A 495 3.23 24.22 20.34
N LEU A 496 2.14 24.53 21.06
CA LEU A 496 0.81 24.05 20.70
C LEU A 496 0.30 24.71 19.41
N LEU A 497 0.51 26.01 19.25
CA LEU A 497 0.13 26.73 18.04
C LEU A 497 0.89 26.19 16.81
N GLU A 498 2.19 25.89 16.93
CA GLU A 498 2.94 25.24 15.85
C GLU A 498 2.45 23.81 15.56
N ALA A 499 2.10 23.04 16.59
CA ALA A 499 1.49 21.72 16.40
C ALA A 499 0.13 21.81 15.67
N MET A 500 -0.71 22.77 16.04
CA MET A 500 -1.98 23.06 15.36
C MET A 500 -1.77 23.49 13.91
N LYS A 501 -0.77 24.35 13.61
CA LYS A 501 -0.42 24.72 12.24
C LYS A 501 0.01 23.49 11.42
N LYS A 502 0.83 22.61 12.01
CA LYS A 502 1.26 21.37 11.36
C LYS A 502 0.08 20.46 11.06
N ALA A 503 -0.83 20.26 12.02
CA ALA A 503 -2.05 19.49 11.83
C ALA A 503 -2.93 20.08 10.72
N ARG A 504 -3.12 21.40 10.70
CA ARG A 504 -3.85 22.10 9.63
C ARG A 504 -3.26 21.85 8.25
N ARG A 505 -1.94 21.93 8.10
CA ARG A 505 -1.25 21.65 6.83
C ARG A 505 -1.45 20.19 6.39
N LEU A 506 -1.33 19.25 7.33
CA LEU A 506 -1.52 17.83 7.04
C LEU A 506 -2.96 17.53 6.61
N ASN A 507 -3.96 18.03 7.35
CA ASN A 507 -5.37 17.84 7.00
C ASN A 507 -5.69 18.41 5.62
N ASN A 508 -5.24 19.63 5.32
CA ASN A 508 -5.45 20.26 4.02
C ASN A 508 -4.78 19.47 2.89
N HIS A 509 -3.60 18.90 3.14
CA HIS A 509 -2.94 18.01 2.19
C HIS A 509 -3.78 16.75 1.93
N VAL A 510 -4.29 16.10 2.98
CA VAL A 510 -5.17 14.92 2.85
C VAL A 510 -6.43 15.28 2.06
N PHE A 511 -7.13 16.36 2.41
CA PHE A 511 -8.33 16.79 1.67
C PHE A 511 -8.03 17.08 0.19
N SER A 512 -6.89 17.71 -0.11
CA SER A 512 -6.49 17.98 -1.49
C SER A 512 -6.24 16.69 -2.27
N MET A 513 -5.60 15.70 -1.63
CA MET A 513 -5.38 14.38 -2.22
C MET A 513 -6.70 13.63 -2.46
N LEU A 514 -7.63 13.69 -1.51
CA LEU A 514 -8.95 13.09 -1.64
C LEU A 514 -9.76 13.75 -2.76
N LYS A 515 -9.74 15.08 -2.85
CA LYS A 515 -10.42 15.83 -3.93
C LYS A 515 -9.88 15.49 -5.31
N ALA A 516 -8.56 15.27 -5.43
CA ALA A 516 -7.93 14.89 -6.68
C ALA A 516 -8.30 13.47 -7.14
N ARG A 517 -8.64 12.56 -6.21
CA ARG A 517 -8.91 11.14 -6.51
C ARG A 517 -10.40 10.79 -6.50
N CYS A 518 -11.19 11.43 -5.64
CA CYS A 518 -12.61 11.15 -5.47
C CYS A 518 -13.34 12.51 -5.39
N PRO A 519 -13.47 13.25 -6.49
CA PRO A 519 -14.16 14.54 -6.48
C PRO A 519 -15.63 14.34 -6.10
N LEU A 520 -16.07 15.02 -5.03
CA LEU A 520 -17.48 15.05 -4.65
C LEU A 520 -18.22 16.07 -5.51
N GLU A 521 -19.49 15.81 -5.81
CA GLU A 521 -20.32 16.75 -6.55
C GLU A 521 -20.50 18.06 -5.78
N ASP A 522 -20.26 19.18 -6.47
CA ASP A 522 -20.54 20.51 -5.93
C ASP A 522 -22.07 20.66 -5.78
N LYS A 523 -22.54 20.60 -4.52
CA LYS A 523 -23.94 20.86 -4.21
C LYS A 523 -24.25 22.32 -4.52
N THR A 524 -25.07 22.57 -5.53
CA THR A 524 -25.54 23.92 -5.84
C THR A 524 -26.38 24.46 -4.69
N ALA A 525 -26.19 25.73 -4.34
CA ALA A 525 -26.92 26.37 -3.26
C ALA A 525 -28.39 26.56 -3.66
N CYS A 526 -29.26 25.62 -3.29
CA CYS A 526 -30.70 25.66 -3.61
C CYS A 526 -31.43 26.83 -2.92
N ALA A 527 -30.80 27.41 -1.88
CA ALA A 527 -31.34 28.41 -0.98
C ALA A 527 -30.94 29.85 -1.31
N ILE A 528 -30.16 30.07 -2.37
CA ILE A 528 -29.51 31.36 -2.63
C ILE A 528 -29.85 31.78 -4.06
N LYS A 529 -30.46 32.96 -4.21
CA LYS A 529 -30.66 33.56 -5.53
C LYS A 529 -29.30 33.87 -6.16
N GLN A 530 -29.23 33.99 -7.49
CA GLN A 530 -28.01 34.47 -8.17
C GLN A 530 -27.51 35.83 -7.64
N SER A 531 -28.39 36.64 -7.03
CA SER A 531 -28.05 37.90 -6.36
C SER A 531 -27.40 37.75 -4.97
N GLY A 532 -27.19 36.52 -4.47
CA GLY A 532 -26.68 36.25 -3.12
C GLY A 532 -27.73 36.32 -1.99
N ALA A 533 -28.98 36.64 -2.31
CA ALA A 533 -30.05 36.75 -1.31
C ALA A 533 -30.64 35.37 -0.94
N PRO A 534 -30.88 35.09 0.36
CA PRO A 534 -31.47 33.83 0.80
C PRO A 534 -32.95 33.70 0.36
N LEU A 535 -33.34 32.49 -0.01
CA LEU A 535 -34.70 32.10 -0.35
C LEU A 535 -35.40 31.61 0.93
N HIS A 536 -36.43 32.34 1.37
CA HIS A 536 -37.13 32.06 2.63
C HIS A 536 -37.99 30.77 2.64
N ARG A 537 -38.22 30.13 1.48
CA ARG A 537 -38.93 28.85 1.35
C ARG A 537 -38.40 28.07 0.16
N ILE A 538 -37.61 27.05 0.42
CA ILE A 538 -37.26 26.04 -0.57
C ILE A 538 -38.24 24.89 -0.35
N LYS A 539 -39.06 24.58 -1.35
CA LYS A 539 -39.69 23.26 -1.40
C LYS A 539 -38.65 22.33 -2.02
N PHE A 540 -38.09 21.44 -1.22
CA PHE A 540 -37.38 20.30 -1.76
C PHE A 540 -38.44 19.44 -2.45
N GLU A 541 -38.36 19.29 -3.78
CA GLU A 541 -39.09 18.19 -4.43
C GLU A 541 -38.52 16.90 -3.84
N ASN A 542 -39.39 16.09 -3.24
CA ASN A 542 -39.01 14.85 -2.58
C ASN A 542 -38.08 14.04 -3.48
N THR A 543 -36.88 13.76 -2.98
CA THR A 543 -36.02 12.67 -3.43
C THR A 543 -36.19 11.51 -2.47
#